data_AF-A2CDY2-F1
#
_entry.id   AF-A2CDY2-F1
#
_cell.length_a   1.000
_cell.length_b   1.000
_cell.length_c   1.000
_cell.angle_alpha   90.00
_cell.angle_beta   90.00
_cell.angle_gamma   90.00
#
_symmetry.space_group_name_H-M   'P 1'
#
loop_
_entity.id
_entity.type
_entity.pdbx_description
1 polymer ?
#
loop_
_entity_poly.entity_id
_entity_poly.type
_entity_poly.pdbx_seq_one_letter_code
_entity_poly.pdbx_strand_id
1 'polypeptide(L)'
;MQSDGISEWSPDFLKLSATLDGCARRYERFCQRYRHHSKAAPKCHWGSRMLKRVVSTARTRSKKKMVSPGQQRLPWDWGRRLNQTPEDWHQVAVKFRKTNGIRDGDQTLKLW
;
A
#
# COMPACT_ATOMS: atom_id res chain seq x y z
N MET A 1 -49.44 -31.43 16.40
CA MET A 1 -49.21 -30.02 16.05
C MET A 1 -47.85 -29.96 15.38
N GLN A 2 -47.81 -29.57 14.12
CA GLN A 2 -46.61 -29.58 13.28
C GLN A 2 -45.95 -28.22 13.44
N SER A 3 -44.74 -28.18 14.00
CA SER A 3 -44.03 -26.94 14.27
C SER A 3 -43.46 -26.38 12.97
N ASP A 4 -43.84 -25.15 12.68
CA ASP A 4 -43.58 -24.41 11.44
C ASP A 4 -42.13 -23.88 11.35
N GLY A 5 -41.26 -24.26 12.30
CA GLY A 5 -39.80 -24.06 12.26
C GLY A 5 -39.30 -22.60 12.31
N ILE A 6 -40.22 -21.64 12.19
CA ILE A 6 -39.96 -20.19 12.15
C ILE A 6 -40.41 -19.52 13.45
N SER A 7 -41.40 -20.12 14.13
CA SER A 7 -42.03 -19.62 15.34
C SER A 7 -41.33 -20.06 16.64
N GLU A 8 -40.36 -20.99 16.54
CA GLU A 8 -39.71 -21.61 17.70
C GLU A 8 -38.36 -20.96 18.02
N TRP A 9 -38.26 -20.42 19.23
CA TRP A 9 -37.00 -19.88 19.75
C TRP A 9 -35.98 -21.01 19.97
N SER A 10 -34.71 -20.73 19.67
CA SER A 10 -33.61 -21.69 19.91
C SER A 10 -33.61 -22.19 21.36
N PRO A 11 -33.33 -23.49 21.61
CA PRO A 11 -33.26 -24.03 22.96
C PRO A 11 -32.22 -23.31 23.83
N ASP A 12 -31.15 -22.77 23.24
CA ASP A 12 -30.14 -22.04 23.99
C ASP A 12 -30.61 -20.63 24.40
N PHE A 13 -31.47 -20.01 23.60
CA PHE A 13 -32.14 -18.76 23.98
C PHE A 13 -33.11 -19.00 25.14
N LEU A 14 -33.89 -20.09 25.09
CA LEU A 14 -34.85 -20.43 26.15
C LEU A 14 -34.16 -20.82 27.47
N LYS A 15 -32.92 -21.32 27.45
CA LYS A 15 -32.13 -21.57 28.67
C LYS A 15 -31.67 -20.28 29.38
N LEU A 16 -31.76 -19.11 28.73
CA LEU A 16 -31.28 -17.86 29.32
C LEU A 16 -32.05 -17.48 30.58
N SER A 17 -33.36 -17.72 30.65
CA SER A 17 -34.18 -17.46 31.84
C SER A 17 -35.49 -18.24 31.82
N ALA A 18 -36.21 -18.29 32.95
CA ALA A 18 -37.48 -19.00 33.06
C ALA A 18 -38.64 -18.35 32.27
N THR A 19 -38.51 -17.08 31.84
CA THR A 19 -39.57 -16.35 31.12
C THR A 19 -39.05 -15.79 29.79
N LEU A 20 -39.93 -15.67 28.79
CA LEU A 20 -39.55 -15.12 27.48
C LEU A 20 -39.02 -13.68 27.59
N ASP A 21 -39.65 -12.82 28.40
CA ASP A 21 -39.17 -11.45 28.66
C ASP A 21 -37.77 -11.44 29.30
N GLY A 22 -37.51 -12.36 30.23
CA GLY A 22 -36.21 -12.51 30.85
C GLY A 22 -35.13 -12.98 29.86
N CYS A 23 -35.49 -13.85 28.91
CA CYS A 23 -34.59 -14.28 27.85
C CYS A 23 -34.25 -13.12 26.91
N ALA A 24 -35.26 -12.34 26.51
CA ALA A 24 -35.09 -11.14 25.69
C ALA A 24 -34.16 -10.12 26.36
N ARG A 25 -34.38 -9.77 27.63
CA ARG A 25 -33.52 -8.83 28.38
C ARG A 25 -32.08 -9.32 28.57
N ARG A 26 -31.87 -10.64 28.74
CA ARG A 26 -30.52 -11.22 28.86
C ARG A 26 -29.81 -11.24 27.51
N TYR A 27 -30.53 -11.57 26.45
CA TYR A 27 -30.01 -11.55 25.09
C TYR A 27 -29.68 -10.13 24.63
N GLU A 28 -30.51 -9.13 24.94
CA GLU A 28 -30.23 -7.72 24.70
C GLU A 28 -28.89 -7.29 25.34
N ARG A 29 -28.69 -7.63 26.62
CA ARG A 29 -27.42 -7.36 27.32
C ARG A 29 -26.23 -8.13 26.73
N PHE A 30 -26.46 -9.30 26.14
CA PHE A 30 -25.43 -10.01 25.40
C PHE A 30 -25.06 -9.24 24.14
N CYS A 31 -26.05 -8.82 23.33
CA CYS A 31 -25.84 -8.04 22.11
C CYS A 31 -25.13 -6.70 22.39
N GLN A 32 -25.51 -5.99 23.45
CA GLN A 32 -24.85 -4.73 23.85
C GLN A 32 -23.36 -4.95 24.20
N ARG A 33 -23.02 -6.10 24.78
CA ARG A 33 -21.64 -6.48 25.13
C ARG A 33 -20.88 -7.11 23.97
N TYR A 34 -21.58 -7.71 23.02
CA TYR A 34 -21.01 -8.25 21.80
C TYR A 34 -20.59 -7.10 20.88
N ARG A 35 -19.49 -6.47 21.22
CA ARG A 35 -18.86 -5.43 20.41
C ARG A 35 -17.92 -6.13 19.44
N HIS A 36 -18.18 -5.99 18.14
CA HIS A 36 -17.23 -6.42 17.13
C HIS A 36 -15.98 -5.54 17.28
N HIS A 37 -14.94 -6.05 17.94
CA HIS A 37 -13.64 -5.42 17.93
C HIS A 37 -13.16 -5.41 16.48
N SER A 38 -13.12 -4.22 15.88
CA SER A 38 -12.52 -4.05 14.56
C SER A 38 -11.13 -4.67 14.60
N LYS A 39 -10.87 -5.65 13.72
CA LYS A 39 -9.55 -6.27 13.61
C LYS A 39 -8.53 -5.14 13.51
N ALA A 40 -7.48 -5.19 14.32
CA ALA A 40 -6.40 -4.22 14.22
C ALA A 40 -5.90 -4.19 12.78
N ALA A 41 -5.65 -2.99 12.25
CA ALA A 41 -5.13 -2.86 10.90
C ALA A 41 -3.88 -3.76 10.74
N PRO A 42 -3.78 -4.55 9.66
CA PRO A 42 -2.64 -5.43 9.47
C PRO A 42 -1.37 -4.59 9.41
N LYS A 43 -0.40 -4.88 10.28
CA LYS A 43 0.91 -4.21 10.29
C LYS A 43 1.70 -4.68 9.07
N CYS A 44 1.68 -3.90 8.00
CA CYS A 44 2.46 -4.18 6.79
C CYS A 44 3.92 -3.73 6.98
N HIS A 45 4.82 -4.68 7.24
CA HIS A 45 6.25 -4.40 7.44
C HIS A 45 7.07 -4.32 6.14
N TRP A 46 6.42 -4.43 4.98
CA TRP A 46 7.09 -4.37 3.67
C TRP A 46 7.87 -3.07 3.49
N GLY A 47 7.25 -1.92 3.77
CA GLY A 47 7.89 -0.61 3.65
C GLY A 47 9.12 -0.48 4.57
N SER A 48 9.00 -0.83 5.85
CA SER A 48 10.12 -0.73 6.80
C SER A 48 11.26 -1.71 6.49
N ARG A 49 10.96 -2.95 6.07
CA ARG A 49 11.97 -3.94 5.66
C ARG A 49 12.68 -3.52 4.37
N MET A 50 11.94 -3.01 3.39
CA MET A 50 12.49 -2.60 2.10
C MET A 50 13.35 -1.34 2.23
N LEU A 51 12.85 -0.31 2.92
CA LEU A 51 13.59 0.93 3.14
C LEU A 51 14.87 0.71 3.94
N LYS A 52 14.84 -0.11 5.00
CA LYS A 52 16.07 -0.48 5.74
C LYS A 52 17.12 -1.12 4.81
N ARG A 53 16.72 -2.05 3.94
CA ARG A 53 17.64 -2.67 2.97
C ARG A 53 18.20 -1.64 1.99
N VAL A 54 17.35 -0.81 1.39
CA VAL A 54 17.77 0.20 0.42
C VAL A 54 18.73 1.21 1.05
N VAL A 55 18.43 1.73 2.24
CA VAL A 55 19.28 2.71 2.93
C VAL A 55 20.62 2.10 3.35
N SER A 56 20.62 0.85 3.84
CA SER A 56 21.86 0.15 4.22
C SER A 56 22.75 -0.18 3.02
N THR A 57 22.17 -0.58 1.88
CA THR A 57 22.93 -0.86 0.65
C THR A 57 23.38 0.43 -0.05
N ALA A 58 22.56 1.50 -0.01
CA ALA A 58 22.91 2.79 -0.60
C ALA A 58 24.07 3.49 0.13
N ARG A 59 24.22 3.26 1.44
CA ARG A 59 25.35 3.80 2.23
C ARG A 59 26.70 3.14 1.92
N THR A 60 26.69 1.90 1.42
CA THR A 60 27.91 1.10 1.21
C THR A 60 28.33 1.00 -0.24
N ARG A 61 27.46 1.32 -1.20
CA ARG A 61 27.78 1.27 -2.64
C ARG A 61 27.86 2.66 -3.26
N SER A 62 29.02 2.99 -3.81
CA SER A 62 29.23 4.16 -4.67
C SER A 62 28.26 4.14 -5.86
N LYS A 63 27.46 5.21 -6.02
CA LYS A 63 26.51 5.41 -7.15
C LYS A 63 27.16 5.36 -8.54
N LYS A 64 28.50 5.39 -8.63
CA LYS A 64 29.24 5.57 -9.87
C LYS A 64 29.33 4.33 -10.77
N LYS A 65 28.93 3.14 -10.30
CA LYS A 65 29.10 1.87 -11.06
C LYS A 65 27.92 0.89 -11.01
N MET A 66 26.70 1.30 -10.62
CA MET A 66 25.64 0.31 -10.39
C MET A 66 24.61 0.26 -11.53
N VAL A 67 24.66 -0.83 -12.30
CA VAL A 67 23.49 -1.37 -12.99
C VAL A 67 22.84 -2.33 -12.01
N SER A 68 21.56 -2.17 -11.69
CA SER A 68 20.91 -3.07 -10.73
C SER A 68 20.82 -4.49 -11.33
N PRO A 69 20.90 -5.56 -10.51
CA PRO A 69 20.65 -6.91 -10.99
C PRO A 69 19.28 -6.97 -11.70
N GLY A 70 19.28 -7.39 -12.97
CA GLY A 70 18.09 -7.42 -13.83
C GLY A 70 17.92 -6.22 -14.78
N GLN A 71 18.75 -5.18 -14.67
CA GLN A 71 18.79 -4.10 -15.68
C GLN A 71 19.84 -4.42 -16.76
N GLN A 72 19.47 -4.33 -18.02
CA GLN A 72 20.44 -4.32 -19.13
C GLN A 72 20.94 -2.89 -19.36
N ARG A 73 22.25 -2.74 -19.59
CA ARG A 73 22.79 -1.48 -20.10
C ARG A 73 22.34 -1.32 -21.54
N LEU A 74 21.73 -0.18 -21.84
CA LEU A 74 21.37 0.15 -23.21
C LEU A 74 22.66 0.44 -23.99
N PRO A 75 22.73 0.13 -25.31
CA PRO A 75 23.95 0.29 -26.12
C PRO A 75 24.57 1.70 -26.11
N TRP A 76 23.85 2.68 -25.62
CA TRP A 76 24.25 4.08 -25.55
C TRP A 76 24.57 4.61 -24.15
N ASP A 77 24.70 3.72 -23.17
CA ASP A 77 25.13 4.01 -21.79
C ASP A 77 26.66 4.27 -21.67
N TRP A 78 27.37 4.34 -22.81
CA TRP A 78 28.78 4.71 -22.86
C TRP A 78 28.95 6.23 -22.82
N GLY A 79 28.89 6.82 -21.62
CA GLY A 79 29.43 8.16 -21.36
C GLY A 79 29.04 9.22 -22.40
N ARG A 80 27.76 9.22 -22.82
CA ARG A 80 27.29 10.15 -23.84
C ARG A 80 27.44 11.57 -23.30
N ARG A 81 28.44 12.31 -23.80
CA ARG A 81 28.43 13.77 -23.69
C ARG A 81 27.08 14.20 -24.26
N LEU A 82 26.26 14.89 -23.45
CA LEU A 82 24.93 15.41 -23.84
C LEU A 82 24.95 16.13 -25.21
N ASN A 83 26.13 16.62 -25.59
CA ASN A 83 26.50 17.30 -26.82
C ASN A 83 26.44 16.43 -28.10
N GLN A 84 26.14 15.12 -28.01
CA GLN A 84 26.00 14.22 -29.16
C GLN A 84 24.60 13.62 -29.28
N THR A 85 23.58 14.29 -28.73
CA THR A 85 22.19 13.91 -28.97
C THR A 85 21.81 14.38 -30.37
N PRO A 86 21.33 13.50 -31.27
CA PRO A 86 20.82 13.95 -32.58
C PRO A 86 19.76 15.02 -32.38
N GLU A 87 19.79 16.07 -33.20
CA GLU A 87 18.92 17.25 -33.04
C GLU A 87 17.43 16.86 -32.99
N ASP A 88 17.03 15.89 -33.79
CA ASP A 88 15.66 15.37 -33.83
C ASP A 88 15.19 14.82 -32.47
N TRP A 89 16.11 14.21 -31.71
CA TRP A 89 15.82 13.65 -30.38
C TRP A 89 15.75 14.74 -29.32
N HIS A 90 16.51 15.82 -29.49
CA HIS A 90 16.45 16.99 -28.62
C HIS A 90 15.07 17.65 -28.71
N GLN A 91 14.53 17.81 -29.92
CA GLN A 91 13.20 18.39 -30.13
C GLN A 91 12.08 17.56 -29.48
N VAL A 92 12.16 16.23 -29.59
CA VAL A 92 11.20 15.32 -28.93
C VAL A 92 11.27 15.46 -27.41
N ALA A 93 12.47 15.51 -26.85
CA ALA A 93 12.66 15.68 -25.40
C ALA A 93 12.14 17.04 -24.90
N VAL A 94 12.39 18.12 -25.64
CA VAL A 94 11.86 19.46 -25.32
C VAL A 94 10.33 19.48 -25.36
N LYS A 95 9.72 18.89 -26.41
CA LYS A 95 8.26 18.78 -26.55
C LYS A 95 7.66 18.01 -25.37
N PHE A 96 8.24 16.87 -25.03
CA PHE A 96 7.80 16.05 -23.89
C PHE A 96 7.87 16.80 -22.56
N ARG A 97 8.95 17.54 -22.30
CA ARG A 97 9.09 18.31 -21.05
C ARG A 97 8.06 19.44 -20.97
N LYS A 98 7.83 20.16 -22.07
CA LYS A 98 6.79 21.21 -22.16
C LYS A 98 5.39 20.65 -21.90
N THR A 99 5.04 19.52 -22.52
CA THR A 99 3.72 18.91 -22.34
C THR A 99 3.49 18.37 -20.93
N ASN A 100 4.56 17.95 -20.25
CA ASN A 100 4.49 17.43 -18.88
C ASN A 100 4.79 18.49 -17.80
N GLY A 101 4.84 19.78 -18.17
CA GLY A 101 5.00 20.89 -17.21
C GLY A 101 6.37 20.97 -16.51
N ILE A 102 7.38 20.24 -16.99
CA ILE A 102 8.72 20.24 -16.41
C ILE A 102 9.45 21.52 -16.88
N ARG A 103 9.59 22.51 -15.99
CA ARG A 103 10.30 23.77 -16.27
C ARG A 103 11.82 23.58 -16.16
N ASP A 104 12.59 24.26 -17.01
CA ASP A 104 14.07 24.24 -16.98
C ASP A 104 14.70 24.83 -15.70
N GLY A 105 13.89 25.46 -14.84
CA GLY A 105 14.32 26.07 -13.58
C GLY A 105 14.67 25.10 -12.43
N ASP A 106 14.41 23.79 -12.56
CA ASP A 106 14.71 22.83 -11.49
C ASP A 106 16.19 22.41 -11.41
N GLN A 107 17.05 22.93 -12.30
CA GLN A 107 18.50 22.65 -12.27
C GLN A 107 19.27 23.37 -11.14
N THR A 108 18.63 24.22 -10.33
CA THR A 108 19.27 24.90 -9.19
C THR A 108 19.32 24.10 -7.90
N LEU A 109 19.02 22.80 -7.90
CA LEU A 109 19.41 21.93 -6.79
C LEU A 109 20.92 21.65 -6.87
N LYS A 110 21.67 22.62 -6.35
CA LYS A 110 23.07 22.53 -5.93
C LYS A 110 23.34 21.19 -5.27
N LEU A 111 23.98 20.28 -6.01
CA LEU A 111 24.69 19.16 -5.43
C LEU A 111 26.00 19.71 -4.87
N TRP A 112 26.11 19.64 -3.54
CA TRP A 112 27.37 19.61 -2.83
C TRP A 112 28.22 18.42 -3.32
#